data_AF-A0A6L3A4E3-F1
#
_entry.id   AF-A0A6L3A4E3-F1
#
_cell.length_a   1.000
_cell.length_b   1.000
_cell.length_c   1.000
_cell.angle_alpha   90.00
_cell.angle_beta   90.00
_cell.angle_gamma   90.00
#
_symmetry.space_group_name_H-M   'P 1'
#
loop_
_entity.id
_entity.type
_entity.pdbx_description
1 polymer ?
#
loop_
_entity_poly.entity_id
_entity_poly.type
_entity_poly.pdbx_seq_one_letter_code
_entity_poly.pdbx_strand_id
1 'polypeptide(L)'
;MVAQHLRGVPRGCEAPIYRRAVCGRPGAPGLAAWRGSRDRSVVIAGYQSKIVDLASLRRRIEEARAAGRVVVQCHGCFDIVHPGHVRYLEFARRQGDLLVVSLTGDAQVGKGEDRPYIPQDLRAENLAALEFVDLVYINPDATAVGLLGQVRPDIYVKGAEYEHSRDPRFEEERRVVESCGGRIIFSSGDVVFSSTHLIGRIAAGEGEGVRLALTCSRYGVDQTALRDLCARFVARRVVVVGDVLLDRYVDCDAVGVASEAPVMSLTQLQERTYVGGAGIVARHLAALGAEVALVSRAGVDPASDEVRVTLDREGVGHELLPLHTPLPQKTRFLADDVKLFKLDQVHHRPLDSKEEEDACRTLMNVSRGADAVIFCDFGCGMITGRLLARVLPQLRKSVPFLAADVSGKRANLLHFREVDLLCPTEREMRAALNDYDAGLSNAVWQLLNLTQVRQTIITLGKRGLVTFERPTAAPGAPGWAGRLRSEALPSFAPHAVDALGAGDALLATATLALTGGANLVQAAYLASGAAALEVITPGNVPVLRERLMTWIDSRRELALRTRDASRRDIDPPRADANPSALRRPQGVYE
;
A
#
# COMPACT_ATOMS: atom_id res chain seq x y z
N MET A 1 15.99 -40.62 60.37
CA MET A 1 16.75 -41.87 60.44
C MET A 1 17.38 -42.10 59.07
N VAL A 2 18.72 -42.03 59.02
CA VAL A 2 19.67 -42.74 58.11
C VAL A 2 19.47 -42.51 56.59
N ALA A 3 20.22 -41.64 55.88
CA ALA A 3 21.66 -41.56 55.55
C ALA A 3 21.98 -42.16 54.16
N GLN A 4 22.49 -41.35 53.20
CA GLN A 4 23.90 -41.29 52.73
C GLN A 4 24.18 -42.28 51.56
N HIS A 5 24.97 -42.05 50.49
CA HIS A 5 25.99 -41.08 50.03
C HIS A 5 25.97 -41.15 48.48
N LEU A 6 26.30 -40.10 47.70
CA LEU A 6 27.69 -39.81 47.30
C LEU A 6 27.84 -38.37 46.79
N ARG A 7 29.01 -37.82 47.11
CA ARG A 7 29.44 -36.42 46.97
C ARG A 7 30.13 -36.18 45.62
N GLY A 8 30.15 -34.92 45.17
CA GLY A 8 31.18 -34.41 44.27
C GLY A 8 30.79 -33.14 43.51
N VAL A 9 31.06 -31.96 44.07
CA VAL A 9 31.20 -30.68 43.33
C VAL A 9 32.67 -30.24 43.54
N PRO A 10 33.30 -29.49 42.60
CA PRO A 10 33.22 -28.04 42.66
C PRO A 10 33.10 -27.32 41.28
N ARG A 11 32.76 -26.04 41.39
CA ARG A 11 32.41 -25.02 40.40
C ARG A 11 33.55 -24.64 39.43
N GLY A 12 33.20 -24.12 38.24
CA GLY A 12 34.05 -23.16 37.52
C GLY A 12 33.91 -23.14 35.98
N CYS A 13 33.43 -21.99 35.48
CA CYS A 13 33.75 -21.31 34.21
C CYS A 13 33.57 -21.96 32.82
N GLU A 14 32.85 -21.17 32.00
CA GLU A 14 33.09 -20.84 30.59
C GLU A 14 32.70 -21.82 29.47
N ALA A 15 31.87 -21.30 28.56
CA ALA A 15 31.34 -21.94 27.37
C ALA A 15 32.36 -21.93 26.21
N PRO A 16 32.49 -23.02 25.44
CA PRO A 16 33.27 -22.99 24.20
C PRO A 16 32.40 -22.75 22.96
N ILE A 17 32.65 -21.58 22.38
CA ILE A 17 32.68 -21.19 20.97
C ILE A 17 32.52 -22.37 19.96
N TYR A 18 31.42 -22.39 19.21
CA TYR A 18 31.26 -23.25 18.03
C TYR A 18 31.94 -22.61 16.81
N ARG A 19 33.06 -23.19 16.36
CA ARG A 19 33.68 -22.92 15.05
C ARG A 19 32.90 -23.63 13.95
N ARG A 20 32.41 -22.87 12.95
CA ARG A 20 31.85 -23.39 11.69
C ARG A 20 32.98 -23.96 10.82
N ALA A 21 32.87 -25.25 10.47
CA ALA A 21 33.67 -25.89 9.44
C ALA A 21 33.11 -25.54 8.05
N VAL A 22 33.97 -25.04 7.16
CA VAL A 22 33.70 -24.83 5.74
C VAL A 22 34.12 -26.09 4.99
N CYS A 23 33.18 -26.74 4.30
CA CYS A 23 33.48 -27.83 3.37
C CYS A 23 33.28 -27.31 1.94
N GLY A 24 34.36 -27.33 1.15
CA GLY A 24 34.38 -26.87 -0.24
C GLY A 24 33.86 -27.91 -1.22
N ARG A 25 33.27 -27.43 -2.32
CA ARG A 25 33.10 -28.16 -3.58
C ARG A 25 33.52 -27.26 -4.76
N PRO A 26 34.21 -27.78 -5.78
CA PRO A 26 34.61 -27.01 -6.96
C PRO A 26 33.61 -27.17 -8.11
N GLY A 27 33.47 -26.11 -8.93
CA GLY A 27 33.10 -26.21 -10.35
C GLY A 27 31.66 -25.85 -10.74
N ALA A 28 31.43 -24.58 -11.10
CA ALA A 28 30.50 -24.16 -12.17
C ALA A 28 30.84 -22.71 -12.62
N PRO A 29 30.81 -22.39 -13.92
CA PRO A 29 31.42 -21.16 -14.46
C PRO A 29 30.47 -19.95 -14.47
N GLY A 30 31.02 -18.78 -14.15
CA GLY A 30 30.78 -17.53 -14.89
C GLY A 30 29.47 -16.77 -14.68
N LEU A 31 29.19 -16.29 -13.47
CA LEU A 31 28.40 -15.07 -13.28
C LEU A 31 29.37 -13.90 -13.08
N ALA A 32 29.56 -13.11 -14.14
CA ALA A 32 30.33 -11.88 -14.10
C ALA A 32 29.72 -10.94 -13.06
N ALA A 33 30.41 -10.83 -11.92
CA ALA A 33 30.07 -9.89 -10.87
C ALA A 33 30.26 -8.46 -11.43
N TRP A 34 29.14 -7.75 -11.59
CA TRP A 34 29.13 -6.31 -11.78
C TRP A 34 29.64 -5.66 -10.48
N ARG A 35 30.97 -5.55 -10.34
CA ARG A 35 31.61 -4.79 -9.26
C ARG A 35 31.47 -3.30 -9.55
N GLY A 36 30.28 -2.77 -9.31
CA GLY A 36 30.11 -1.35 -9.05
C GLY A 36 30.45 -1.08 -7.59
N SER A 37 31.74 -0.95 -7.25
CA SER A 37 32.14 -0.39 -5.94
C SER A 37 31.83 1.11 -5.94
N ARG A 38 30.57 1.46 -5.68
CA ARG A 38 30.27 2.80 -5.16
C ARG A 38 30.54 2.74 -3.67
N ASP A 39 31.75 3.18 -3.33
CA ASP A 39 32.20 3.36 -1.97
C ASP A 39 31.23 4.32 -1.24
N ARG A 40 30.39 3.76 -0.36
CA ARG A 40 29.44 4.54 0.44
C ARG A 40 30.15 5.53 1.36
N SER A 41 31.43 5.30 1.69
CA SER A 41 32.21 6.20 2.53
C SER A 41 32.58 7.51 1.83
N VAL A 42 32.78 7.49 0.51
CA VAL A 42 33.11 8.67 -0.31
C VAL A 42 31.90 9.61 -0.48
N VAL A 43 30.68 9.05 -0.60
CA VAL A 43 29.45 9.84 -0.75
C VAL A 43 29.09 10.57 0.55
N ILE A 44 29.31 9.92 1.71
CA ILE A 44 29.07 10.52 3.03
C ILE A 44 30.06 11.66 3.32
N ALA A 45 31.33 11.52 2.92
CA ALA A 45 32.32 12.58 3.08
C ALA A 45 32.09 13.81 2.17
N GLY A 46 31.42 13.62 1.02
CA GLY A 46 31.26 14.66 0.00
C GLY A 46 30.37 15.82 0.44
N TYR A 47 29.17 15.55 0.94
CA TYR A 47 28.22 16.62 1.30
C TYR A 47 28.53 17.27 2.65
N GLN A 48 29.15 16.55 3.60
CA GLN A 48 29.56 17.15 4.88
C GLN A 48 30.52 18.34 4.70
N SER A 49 31.32 18.34 3.62
CA SER A 49 32.21 19.46 3.27
C SER A 49 31.49 20.78 2.89
N LYS A 50 30.18 20.71 2.64
CA LYS A 50 29.31 21.87 2.39
C LYS A 50 28.84 22.53 3.70
N ILE A 51 28.84 21.80 4.82
CA ILE A 51 28.53 22.34 6.14
C ILE A 51 29.78 23.03 6.66
N VAL A 52 29.72 24.34 6.87
CA VAL A 52 30.89 25.17 7.17
C VAL A 52 30.67 26.03 8.39
N ASP A 53 31.76 26.39 9.08
CA ASP A 53 31.75 27.42 10.10
C ASP A 53 31.72 28.83 9.49
N LEU A 54 31.52 29.86 10.32
CA LEU A 54 31.38 31.23 9.85
C LEU A 54 32.66 31.76 9.16
N ALA A 55 33.84 31.40 9.67
CA ALA A 55 35.11 31.80 9.09
C ALA A 55 35.30 31.21 7.68
N SER A 56 35.01 29.91 7.52
CA SER A 56 35.10 29.22 6.24
C SER A 56 34.02 29.69 5.26
N LEU A 57 32.81 29.97 5.75
CA LEU A 57 31.72 30.54 4.96
C LEU A 57 32.14 31.87 4.33
N ARG A 58 32.66 32.79 5.15
CA ARG A 58 33.13 34.11 4.70
C ARG A 58 34.24 33.97 3.66
N ARG A 59 35.25 33.16 3.95
CA ARG A 59 36.36 32.92 3.01
C ARG A 59 35.87 32.41 1.65
N ARG A 60 35.01 31.39 1.62
CA ARG A 60 34.48 30.82 0.36
C ARG A 60 33.62 31.81 -0.42
N ILE A 61 32.90 32.69 0.27
CA ILE A 61 32.10 33.74 -0.35
C ILE A 61 32.98 34.85 -0.92
N GLU A 62 34.03 35.26 -0.21
CA GLU A 62 35.04 36.21 -0.70
C GLU A 62 35.78 35.67 -1.93
N GLU A 63 36.17 34.39 -1.92
CA GLU A 63 36.75 33.70 -3.07
C GLU A 63 35.80 33.67 -4.28
N ALA A 64 34.52 33.36 -4.06
CA ALA A 64 33.51 33.35 -5.11
C ALA A 64 33.30 34.75 -5.71
N ARG A 65 33.26 35.80 -4.87
CA ARG A 65 33.16 37.19 -5.33
C ARG A 65 34.39 37.65 -6.10
N ALA A 66 35.58 37.31 -5.63
CA ALA A 66 36.82 37.60 -6.35
C ALA A 66 36.86 36.94 -7.74
N ALA A 67 36.19 35.79 -7.89
CA ALA A 67 35.97 35.11 -9.16
C ALA A 67 34.78 35.64 -9.98
N GLY A 68 34.11 36.71 -9.54
CA GLY A 68 32.98 37.32 -10.25
C GLY A 68 31.67 36.52 -10.17
N ARG A 69 31.54 35.55 -9.26
CA ARG A 69 30.34 34.72 -9.08
C ARG A 69 29.29 35.44 -8.24
N VAL A 70 28.02 35.31 -8.61
CA VAL A 70 26.87 35.87 -7.88
C VAL A 70 26.51 34.97 -6.69
N VAL A 71 26.50 35.54 -5.49
CA VAL A 71 26.19 34.81 -4.24
C VAL A 71 24.73 34.99 -3.87
N VAL A 72 24.01 33.86 -3.78
CA VAL A 72 22.61 33.80 -3.40
C VAL A 72 22.49 33.19 -2.01
N GLN A 73 21.70 33.80 -1.13
CA GLN A 73 21.45 33.29 0.21
C GLN A 73 19.96 33.02 0.47
N CYS A 74 19.69 31.91 1.15
CA CYS A 74 18.41 31.58 1.77
C CYS A 74 18.59 31.44 3.29
N HIS A 75 17.56 31.81 4.05
CA HIS A 75 17.52 31.59 5.49
C HIS A 75 16.16 31.06 5.97
N GLY A 76 16.17 30.06 6.85
CA GLY A 76 14.95 29.52 7.45
C GLY A 76 15.19 28.41 8.48
N CYS A 77 14.12 27.88 9.05
CA CYS A 77 14.22 26.77 10.01
C CYS A 77 14.43 25.41 9.33
N PHE A 78 13.83 25.17 8.16
CA PHE A 78 13.92 23.90 7.42
C PHE A 78 13.72 22.64 8.29
N ASP A 79 12.74 22.68 9.21
CA ASP A 79 12.50 21.63 10.22
C ASP A 79 12.30 20.25 9.57
N ILE A 80 11.38 20.16 8.61
CA ILE A 80 11.27 19.01 7.70
C ILE A 80 11.45 19.51 6.27
N VAL A 81 12.40 18.93 5.53
CA VAL A 81 12.57 19.20 4.10
C VAL A 81 11.49 18.45 3.30
N HIS A 82 10.73 19.17 2.48
CA HIS A 82 9.67 18.63 1.62
C HIS A 82 9.80 19.25 0.22
N PRO A 83 9.05 18.77 -0.80
CA PRO A 83 9.20 19.26 -2.18
C PRO A 83 9.06 20.78 -2.36
N GLY A 84 8.35 21.47 -1.47
CA GLY A 84 8.27 22.93 -1.47
C GLY A 84 9.63 23.59 -1.21
N HIS A 85 10.38 23.13 -0.21
CA HIS A 85 11.75 23.61 0.05
C HIS A 85 12.70 23.29 -1.12
N VAL A 86 12.55 22.12 -1.76
CA VAL A 86 13.37 21.75 -2.92
C VAL A 86 13.16 22.75 -4.06
N ARG A 87 11.90 23.01 -4.46
CA ARG A 87 11.60 23.97 -5.53
C ARG A 87 12.02 25.39 -5.18
N TYR A 88 11.82 25.80 -3.93
CA TYR A 88 12.26 27.10 -3.41
C TYR A 88 13.78 27.28 -3.52
N LEU A 89 14.56 26.29 -3.09
CA LEU A 89 16.02 26.34 -3.16
C LEU A 89 16.54 26.19 -4.60
N GLU A 90 15.88 25.40 -5.45
CA GLU A 90 16.18 25.35 -6.89
C GLU A 90 15.95 26.69 -7.56
N PHE A 91 14.85 27.38 -7.23
CA PHE A 91 14.59 28.74 -7.69
C PHE A 91 15.70 29.70 -7.25
N ALA A 92 16.12 29.62 -5.99
CA ALA A 92 17.22 30.43 -5.47
C ALA A 92 18.54 30.14 -6.20
N ARG A 93 18.88 28.87 -6.43
CA ARG A 93 20.08 28.49 -7.19
C ARG A 93 20.10 29.05 -8.60
N ARG A 94 18.95 29.24 -9.25
CA ARG A 94 18.85 29.85 -10.60
C ARG A 94 19.13 31.35 -10.62
N GLN A 95 19.15 32.03 -9.47
CA GLN A 95 19.40 33.48 -9.41
C GLN A 95 20.89 33.84 -9.38
N GLY A 96 21.80 32.88 -9.19
CA GLY A 96 23.23 33.13 -9.14
C GLY A 96 24.06 31.85 -9.17
N ASP A 97 25.34 31.96 -8.83
CA ASP A 97 26.33 30.92 -9.06
C ASP A 97 26.69 30.11 -7.82
N LEU A 98 26.48 30.68 -6.63
CA LEU A 98 26.76 30.05 -5.34
C LEU A 98 25.54 30.18 -4.42
N LEU A 99 24.88 29.05 -4.10
CA LEU A 99 23.76 29.02 -3.16
C LEU A 99 24.22 28.68 -1.74
N VAL A 100 24.06 29.67 -0.86
CA VAL A 100 24.26 29.56 0.59
C VAL A 100 22.91 29.35 1.28
N VAL A 101 22.76 28.26 2.02
CA VAL A 101 21.57 28.01 2.83
C VAL A 101 21.94 28.08 4.30
N SER A 102 21.44 29.10 4.98
CA SER A 102 21.60 29.27 6.42
C SER A 102 20.35 28.76 7.15
N LEU A 103 20.55 28.03 8.25
CA LEU A 103 19.45 27.53 9.07
C LEU A 103 19.51 28.10 10.49
N THR A 104 18.34 28.40 11.07
CA THR A 104 18.24 28.84 12.47
C THR A 104 18.60 27.69 13.41
N GLY A 105 19.54 27.91 14.33
CA GLY A 105 19.99 26.93 15.33
C GLY A 105 18.91 26.61 16.37
N ASP A 106 19.01 25.43 16.98
CA ASP A 106 17.95 24.85 17.83
C ASP A 106 17.55 25.77 19.00
N ALA A 107 18.53 26.42 19.63
CA ALA A 107 18.33 27.31 20.77
C ALA A 107 17.40 28.52 20.50
N GLN A 108 17.11 28.82 19.23
CA GLN A 108 16.35 30.00 18.83
C GLN A 108 15.01 29.68 18.15
N VAL A 109 14.65 28.39 18.01
CA VAL A 109 13.38 27.98 17.39
C VAL A 109 12.26 27.91 18.44
N GLY A 110 11.74 29.06 18.84
CA GLY A 110 10.64 29.16 19.83
C GLY A 110 9.23 28.88 19.27
N LYS A 111 9.03 27.82 18.48
CA LYS A 111 7.73 27.51 17.84
C LYS A 111 6.98 26.32 18.47
N GLY A 112 6.85 26.32 19.79
CA GLY A 112 6.16 25.28 20.59
C GLY A 112 7.12 24.41 21.42
N GLU A 113 6.60 23.71 22.43
CA GLU A 113 7.41 22.96 23.41
C GLU A 113 8.27 21.84 22.82
N ASP A 114 7.93 21.31 21.64
CA ASP A 114 8.61 20.20 20.96
C ASP A 114 9.31 20.58 19.63
N ARG A 115 9.65 21.86 19.41
CA ARG A 115 10.25 22.32 18.14
C ARG A 115 11.63 22.94 18.31
N PRO A 116 12.57 22.69 17.37
CA PRO A 116 12.42 21.94 16.12
C PRO A 116 12.39 20.42 16.35
N TYR A 117 11.70 19.66 15.48
CA TYR A 117 11.60 18.21 15.60
C TYR A 117 12.88 17.50 15.16
N ILE A 118 13.55 18.07 14.15
CA ILE A 118 14.82 17.56 13.66
C ILE A 118 15.95 18.44 14.23
N PRO A 119 16.92 17.86 14.97
CA PRO A 119 18.09 18.59 15.45
C PRO A 119 18.83 19.32 14.34
N GLN A 120 19.42 20.47 14.65
CA GLN A 120 20.09 21.35 13.68
C GLN A 120 21.13 20.65 12.79
N ASP A 121 21.86 19.68 13.33
CA ASP A 121 22.90 18.95 12.60
C ASP A 121 22.28 18.09 11.48
N LEU A 122 21.18 17.39 11.79
CA LEU A 122 20.45 16.59 10.81
C LEU A 122 19.75 17.47 9.76
N ARG A 123 19.28 18.67 10.16
CA ARG A 123 18.75 19.66 9.20
C ARG A 123 19.84 20.15 8.26
N ALA A 124 21.04 20.42 8.78
CA ALA A 124 22.18 20.83 7.98
C ALA A 124 22.58 19.75 6.96
N GLU A 125 22.63 18.49 7.40
CA GLU A 125 22.93 17.34 6.54
C GLU A 125 21.89 17.18 5.42
N ASN A 126 20.60 17.29 5.74
CA ASN A 126 19.53 17.20 4.74
C ASN A 126 19.66 18.26 3.64
N LEU A 127 20.04 19.49 4.01
CA LEU A 127 20.25 20.58 3.05
C LEU A 127 21.54 20.39 2.25
N ALA A 128 22.62 19.95 2.90
CA ALA A 128 23.91 19.72 2.26
C ALA A 128 23.83 18.57 1.22
N ALA A 129 22.99 17.57 1.47
CA ALA A 129 22.75 16.46 0.55
C ALA A 129 22.09 16.90 -0.77
N LEU A 130 21.47 18.07 -0.84
CA LEU A 130 20.90 18.61 -2.08
C LEU A 130 22.03 19.03 -3.03
N GLU A 131 22.02 18.49 -4.25
CA GLU A 131 23.09 18.69 -5.24
C GLU A 131 23.34 20.18 -5.53
N PHE A 132 22.27 20.95 -5.65
CA PHE A 132 22.27 22.38 -5.99
C PHE A 132 22.52 23.33 -4.80
N VAL A 133 22.72 22.81 -3.59
CA VAL A 133 23.12 23.61 -2.42
C VAL A 133 24.64 23.56 -2.30
N ASP A 134 25.30 24.72 -2.31
CA ASP A 134 26.76 24.80 -2.30
C ASP A 134 27.33 24.88 -0.88
N LEU A 135 26.72 25.67 0.00
CA LEU A 135 27.17 25.88 1.38
C LEU A 135 25.99 25.88 2.36
N VAL A 136 26.19 25.27 3.53
CA VAL A 136 25.22 25.24 4.63
C VAL A 136 25.86 25.80 5.89
N TYR A 137 25.14 26.70 6.58
CA TYR A 137 25.59 27.30 7.84
C TYR A 137 24.49 27.26 8.90
N ILE A 138 24.86 26.82 10.11
CA ILE A 138 23.98 26.84 11.29
C ILE A 138 24.14 28.20 11.98
N ASN A 139 23.12 29.05 11.88
CA ASN A 139 23.11 30.38 12.49
C ASN A 139 22.69 30.27 13.97
N PRO A 140 23.55 30.66 14.93
CA PRO A 140 23.21 30.58 16.35
C PRO A 140 22.19 31.65 16.78
N ASP A 141 21.99 32.69 15.96
CA ASP A 141 21.13 33.82 16.26
C ASP A 141 19.68 33.62 15.81
N ALA A 142 18.75 34.30 16.49
CA ALA A 142 17.30 34.24 16.20
C ALA A 142 16.91 34.85 14.85
N THR A 143 17.76 35.71 14.29
CA THR A 143 17.54 36.38 13.00
C THR A 143 18.78 36.26 12.13
N ALA A 144 18.61 36.39 10.80
CA ALA A 144 19.75 36.36 9.89
C ALA A 144 20.50 37.69 9.80
N VAL A 145 20.06 38.74 10.54
CA VAL A 145 20.55 40.12 10.40
C VAL A 145 22.09 40.20 10.54
N GLY A 146 22.63 39.64 11.63
CA GLY A 146 24.07 39.63 11.89
C GLY A 146 24.87 38.84 10.85
N LEU A 147 24.29 37.74 10.36
CA LEU A 147 24.90 36.93 9.30
C LEU A 147 24.89 37.65 7.95
N LEU A 148 23.78 38.29 7.58
CA LEU A 148 23.61 39.02 6.31
C LEU A 148 24.57 40.21 6.22
N GLY A 149 24.81 40.92 7.33
CA GLY A 149 25.79 42.03 7.36
C GLY A 149 27.24 41.58 7.17
N GLN A 150 27.56 40.35 7.57
CA GLN A 150 28.89 39.75 7.42
C GLN A 150 29.10 39.09 6.07
N VAL A 151 28.08 38.39 5.57
CA VAL A 151 28.13 37.65 4.30
C VAL A 151 27.86 38.58 3.11
N ARG A 152 26.98 39.58 3.27
CA ARG A 152 26.59 40.60 2.28
C ARG A 152 26.12 40.03 0.93
N PRO A 153 25.19 39.05 0.90
CA PRO A 153 24.84 38.33 -0.33
C PRO A 153 24.35 39.28 -1.44
N ASP A 154 24.66 38.96 -2.70
CA ASP A 154 24.19 39.74 -3.86
C ASP A 154 22.67 39.59 -4.01
N ILE A 155 22.15 38.41 -3.68
CA ILE A 155 20.72 38.10 -3.73
C ILE A 155 20.30 37.37 -2.46
N TYR A 156 19.28 37.88 -1.79
CA TYR A 156 18.61 37.21 -0.68
C TYR A 156 17.21 36.74 -1.11
N VAL A 157 16.98 35.44 -1.09
CA VAL A 157 15.72 34.86 -1.54
C VAL A 157 14.81 34.57 -0.36
N LYS A 158 13.52 34.87 -0.50
CA LYS A 158 12.45 34.54 0.45
C LYS A 158 11.22 33.96 -0.27
N GLY A 159 10.33 33.33 0.48
CA GLY A 159 9.04 32.87 -0.05
C GLY A 159 8.11 34.05 -0.39
N ALA A 160 7.17 33.85 -1.33
CA ALA A 160 6.19 34.87 -1.74
C ALA A 160 5.38 35.44 -0.57
N GLU A 161 5.17 34.66 0.50
CA GLU A 161 4.47 35.11 1.70
C GLU A 161 5.14 36.30 2.40
N TYR A 162 6.42 36.54 2.12
CA TYR A 162 7.18 37.69 2.67
C TYR A 162 7.04 38.96 1.83
N GLU A 163 6.49 38.91 0.61
CA GLU A 163 6.40 40.07 -0.29
C GLU A 163 5.53 41.20 0.28
N HIS A 164 4.52 40.85 1.07
CA HIS A 164 3.62 41.79 1.75
C HIS A 164 3.70 41.71 3.27
N SER A 165 4.71 41.02 3.81
CA SER A 165 4.87 40.84 5.26
C SER A 165 5.34 42.14 5.93
N ARG A 166 4.76 42.43 7.11
CA ARG A 166 5.19 43.51 8.03
C ARG A 166 5.94 42.95 9.24
N ASP A 167 6.57 41.77 9.13
CA ASP A 167 7.35 41.19 10.21
C ASP A 167 8.57 42.09 10.50
N PRO A 168 8.70 42.68 11.70
CA PRO A 168 9.80 43.58 12.03
C PRO A 168 11.18 42.95 11.83
N ARG A 169 11.28 41.62 12.03
CA ARG A 169 12.54 40.88 11.84
C ARG A 169 12.94 40.83 10.38
N PHE A 170 11.97 40.66 9.49
CA PHE A 170 12.23 40.63 8.06
C PHE A 170 12.52 42.03 7.50
N GLU A 171 11.84 43.06 8.00
CA GLU A 171 12.14 44.46 7.63
C GLU A 171 13.60 44.81 7.94
N GLU A 172 14.13 44.33 9.07
CA GLU A 172 15.53 44.52 9.45
C GLU A 172 16.49 43.73 8.54
N GLU A 173 16.21 42.44 8.27
CA GLU A 173 16.96 41.65 7.28
C GLU A 173 17.01 42.35 5.92
N ARG A 174 15.89 42.93 5.49
CA ARG A 174 15.77 43.65 4.23
C ARG A 174 16.65 44.90 4.18
N ARG A 175 16.59 45.73 5.22
CA ARG A 175 17.43 46.94 5.33
C ARG A 175 18.92 46.59 5.27
N VAL A 176 19.35 45.53 5.95
CA VAL A 176 20.76 45.12 5.94
C VAL A 176 21.20 44.68 4.55
N VAL A 177 20.43 43.83 3.87
CA VAL A 177 20.77 43.37 2.50
C VAL A 177 20.86 44.54 1.53
N GLU A 178 19.87 45.43 1.52
CA GLU A 178 19.84 46.61 0.64
C GLU A 178 20.99 47.59 0.96
N SER A 179 21.31 47.82 2.24
CA SER A 179 22.45 48.67 2.64
C SER A 179 23.81 48.12 2.22
N CYS A 180 23.91 46.80 2.05
CA CYS A 180 25.11 46.12 1.55
C CYS A 180 25.16 46.04 0.01
N GLY A 181 24.18 46.63 -0.69
CA GLY A 181 24.07 46.61 -2.15
C GLY A 181 23.44 45.33 -2.73
N GLY A 182 22.95 44.43 -1.88
CA GLY A 182 22.23 43.23 -2.30
C GLY A 182 20.76 43.51 -2.63
N ARG A 183 20.12 42.58 -3.34
CA ARG A 183 18.69 42.65 -3.68
C ARG A 183 17.90 41.47 -3.13
N ILE A 184 16.60 41.66 -2.94
CA ILE A 184 15.70 40.63 -2.42
C ILE A 184 14.80 40.13 -3.53
N ILE A 185 14.67 38.81 -3.65
CA ILE A 185 13.80 38.16 -4.64
C ILE A 185 12.82 37.23 -3.92
N PHE A 186 11.56 37.28 -4.32
CA PHE A 186 10.52 36.39 -3.82
C PHE A 186 10.28 35.23 -4.79
N SER A 187 10.21 34.00 -4.29
CA SER A 187 9.96 32.80 -5.10
C SER A 187 8.49 32.75 -5.54
N SER A 188 8.24 32.38 -6.81
CA SER A 188 6.89 32.34 -7.39
C SER A 188 6.02 31.22 -6.82
N GLY A 189 5.05 31.57 -5.99
CA GLY A 189 3.67 31.04 -5.93
C GLY A 189 3.38 29.56 -5.65
N ASP A 190 4.34 28.65 -5.74
CA ASP A 190 4.14 27.26 -5.36
C ASP A 190 3.96 27.20 -3.84
N VAL A 191 2.76 26.87 -3.37
CA VAL A 191 2.41 26.79 -1.94
C VAL A 191 3.46 25.96 -1.20
N VAL A 192 4.39 26.63 -0.53
CA VAL A 192 5.35 26.01 0.38
C VAL A 192 4.60 25.77 1.68
N PHE A 193 4.04 24.58 1.85
CA PHE A 193 3.47 24.18 3.13
C PHE A 193 4.56 24.34 4.21
N SER A 194 4.34 25.16 5.24
CA SER A 194 5.32 25.23 6.31
C SER A 194 5.44 23.86 7.01
N SER A 195 6.64 23.48 7.45
CA SER A 195 6.82 22.27 8.27
C SER A 195 5.89 22.30 9.50
N THR A 196 5.55 23.50 10.01
CA THR A 196 4.53 23.70 11.05
C THR A 196 3.15 23.22 10.64
N HIS A 197 2.69 23.58 9.44
CA HIS A 197 1.40 23.16 8.93
C HIS A 197 1.36 21.66 8.60
N LEU A 198 2.40 21.10 7.97
CA LEU A 198 2.49 19.66 7.69
C LEU A 198 2.47 18.82 8.97
N ILE A 199 3.27 19.20 9.97
CA ILE A 199 3.33 18.49 11.25
C ILE A 199 2.03 18.67 12.03
N GLY A 200 1.43 19.86 12.02
CA GLY A 200 0.12 20.10 12.63
C GLY A 200 -0.96 19.17 12.08
N ARG A 201 -0.97 18.92 10.75
CA ARG A 201 -1.91 18.00 10.12
C ARG A 201 -1.63 16.52 10.39
N ILE A 202 -0.36 16.14 10.52
CA ILE A 202 0.02 14.78 10.93
C ILE A 202 -0.38 14.56 12.39
N ALA A 203 -0.09 15.51 13.28
CA ALA A 203 -0.45 15.47 14.70
C ALA A 203 -1.96 15.52 14.95
N ALA A 204 -2.72 16.22 14.11
CA ALA A 204 -4.19 16.27 14.16
C ALA A 204 -4.88 15.05 13.54
N GLY A 205 -4.15 14.04 13.04
CA GLY A 205 -4.72 12.85 12.42
C GLY A 205 -5.31 13.09 11.00
N GLU A 206 -5.17 14.29 10.44
CA GLU A 206 -5.69 14.65 9.11
C GLU A 206 -4.82 14.12 7.95
N GLY A 207 -3.59 13.68 8.23
CA GLY A 207 -2.64 13.23 7.21
C GLY A 207 -3.15 12.04 6.38
N GLU A 208 -3.95 11.16 6.98
CA GLU A 208 -4.49 9.98 6.29
C GLU A 208 -5.59 10.35 5.29
N GLY A 209 -6.48 11.29 5.64
CA GLY A 209 -7.52 11.79 4.73
C GLY A 209 -6.94 12.52 3.53
N VAL A 210 -5.87 13.30 3.73
CA VAL A 210 -5.14 13.98 2.63
C VAL A 210 -4.47 12.98 1.71
N ARG A 211 -3.75 11.99 2.30
CA ARG A 211 -3.10 10.94 1.52
C ARG A 211 -4.13 10.19 0.68
N LEU A 212 -5.27 9.83 1.28
CA LEU A 212 -6.34 9.14 0.58
C LEU A 212 -6.93 9.97 -0.56
N ALA A 213 -7.20 11.26 -0.34
CA ALA A 213 -7.68 12.16 -1.38
C ALA A 213 -6.68 12.30 -2.55
N LEU A 214 -5.37 12.37 -2.26
CA LEU A 214 -4.32 12.40 -3.28
C LEU A 214 -4.25 11.09 -4.06
N THR A 215 -4.35 9.93 -3.38
CA THR A 215 -4.44 8.62 -4.03
C THR A 215 -5.68 8.55 -4.92
N CYS A 216 -6.83 9.01 -4.44
CA CYS A 216 -8.07 9.04 -5.21
C CYS A 216 -7.91 9.88 -6.48
N SER A 217 -7.38 11.10 -6.38
CA SER A 217 -7.12 11.95 -7.54
C SER A 217 -6.08 11.36 -8.50
N ARG A 218 -5.06 10.65 -8.02
CA ARG A 218 -4.01 10.05 -8.86
C ARG A 218 -4.54 8.90 -9.71
N TYR A 219 -5.42 8.07 -9.15
CA TYR A 219 -5.93 6.86 -9.79
C TYR A 219 -7.35 6.98 -10.33
N GLY A 220 -7.92 8.19 -10.35
CA GLY A 220 -9.29 8.42 -10.81
C GLY A 220 -10.31 7.65 -9.95
N VAL A 221 -10.08 7.56 -8.65
CA VAL A 221 -11.06 7.00 -7.71
C VAL A 221 -12.00 8.15 -7.33
N ASP A 222 -13.13 8.23 -8.01
CA ASP A 222 -14.19 9.18 -7.70
C ASP A 222 -15.55 8.49 -7.65
N GLN A 223 -16.54 9.20 -7.12
CA GLN A 223 -17.88 8.67 -6.90
C GLN A 223 -18.53 8.19 -8.22
N THR A 224 -18.29 8.88 -9.34
CA THR A 224 -18.87 8.50 -10.64
C THR A 224 -18.22 7.24 -11.15
N ALA A 225 -16.89 7.19 -11.15
CA ALA A 225 -16.12 6.03 -11.59
C ALA A 225 -16.48 4.75 -10.82
N LEU A 226 -16.62 4.84 -9.49
CA LEU A 226 -17.00 3.69 -8.66
C LEU A 226 -18.45 3.24 -8.88
N ARG A 227 -19.39 4.17 -9.05
CA ARG A 227 -20.79 3.86 -9.37
C ARG A 227 -20.92 3.18 -10.73
N ASP A 228 -20.21 3.68 -11.73
CA ASP A 228 -20.18 3.11 -13.06
C ASP A 228 -19.58 1.69 -13.04
N LEU A 229 -18.58 1.44 -12.20
CA LEU A 229 -18.04 0.10 -11.97
C LEU A 229 -19.10 -0.84 -11.38
N CYS A 230 -19.77 -0.43 -10.31
CA CYS A 230 -20.84 -1.22 -9.69
C CYS A 230 -21.99 -1.53 -10.66
N ALA A 231 -22.34 -0.59 -11.56
CA ALA A 231 -23.36 -0.81 -12.58
C ALA A 231 -22.94 -1.90 -13.58
N ARG A 232 -21.65 -2.02 -13.90
CA ARG A 232 -21.11 -3.03 -14.81
C ARG A 232 -21.06 -4.44 -14.21
N PHE A 233 -21.28 -4.61 -12.92
CA PHE A 233 -21.26 -5.94 -12.27
C PHE A 233 -22.34 -6.87 -12.83
N VAL A 234 -23.51 -6.32 -13.17
CA VAL A 234 -24.66 -7.09 -13.68
C VAL A 234 -24.39 -7.77 -15.02
N ALA A 235 -23.45 -7.23 -15.80
CA ALA A 235 -23.08 -7.78 -17.10
C ALA A 235 -22.01 -8.88 -17.01
N ARG A 236 -21.57 -9.26 -15.80
CA ARG A 236 -20.43 -10.18 -15.62
C ARG A 236 -20.88 -11.57 -15.24
N ARG A 237 -20.33 -12.54 -15.96
CA ARG A 237 -20.44 -13.96 -15.64
C ARG A 237 -19.17 -14.45 -14.96
N VAL A 238 -19.28 -14.83 -13.69
CA VAL A 238 -18.13 -15.25 -12.88
C VAL A 238 -18.32 -16.68 -12.40
N VAL A 239 -17.29 -17.51 -12.60
CA VAL A 239 -17.26 -18.88 -12.08
C VAL A 239 -16.38 -18.93 -10.85
N VAL A 240 -16.90 -19.47 -9.75
CA VAL A 240 -16.12 -19.72 -8.54
C VAL A 240 -15.84 -21.21 -8.45
N VAL A 241 -14.61 -21.59 -8.12
CA VAL A 241 -14.22 -22.97 -7.89
C VAL A 241 -13.46 -23.11 -6.59
N GLY A 242 -13.85 -24.05 -5.74
CA GLY A 242 -13.18 -24.21 -4.46
C GLY A 242 -13.95 -25.02 -3.44
N ASP A 243 -13.44 -25.03 -2.22
CA ASP A 243 -14.04 -25.75 -1.11
C ASP A 243 -15.23 -24.97 -0.53
N VAL A 244 -16.39 -25.62 -0.36
CA VAL A 244 -17.50 -25.08 0.44
C VAL A 244 -17.45 -25.67 1.85
N LEU A 245 -17.82 -24.86 2.83
CA LEU A 245 -17.92 -25.24 4.24
C LEU A 245 -19.08 -24.53 4.92
N LEU A 246 -19.50 -25.01 6.09
CA LEU A 246 -20.41 -24.27 6.96
C LEU A 246 -19.67 -23.63 8.13
N ASP A 247 -19.86 -22.33 8.32
CA ASP A 247 -19.50 -21.63 9.53
C ASP A 247 -20.71 -21.63 10.48
N ARG A 248 -20.56 -22.28 11.64
CA ARG A 248 -21.61 -22.38 12.67
C ARG A 248 -21.28 -21.50 13.86
N TYR A 249 -22.28 -20.82 14.38
CA TYR A 249 -22.21 -19.94 15.54
C TYR A 249 -23.17 -20.52 16.58
N VAL A 250 -22.61 -20.96 17.71
CA VAL A 250 -23.37 -21.48 18.84
C VAL A 250 -23.31 -20.41 19.93
N ASP A 251 -24.42 -19.75 20.17
CA ASP A 251 -24.53 -18.78 21.25
C ASP A 251 -24.78 -19.53 22.55
N CYS A 252 -24.05 -19.18 23.60
CA CYS A 252 -24.01 -19.88 24.86
C CYS A 252 -24.16 -18.91 26.03
N ASP A 253 -24.79 -19.41 27.10
CA ASP A 253 -24.70 -18.80 28.42
C ASP A 253 -23.53 -19.44 29.19
N ALA A 254 -22.67 -18.59 29.78
CA ALA A 254 -21.48 -19.04 30.51
C ALA A 254 -21.83 -19.30 31.97
N VAL A 255 -22.15 -20.56 32.29
CA VAL A 255 -22.65 -20.97 33.61
C VAL A 255 -21.56 -20.89 34.69
N GLY A 256 -20.29 -21.05 34.32
CA GLY A 256 -19.15 -20.94 35.22
C GLY A 256 -18.06 -21.96 34.93
N VAL A 257 -17.23 -22.27 35.94
CA VAL A 257 -16.22 -23.34 35.87
C VAL A 257 -16.89 -24.67 36.21
N ALA A 258 -16.63 -25.70 35.40
CA ALA A 258 -17.15 -27.03 35.57
C ALA A 258 -16.67 -27.67 36.89
N SER A 259 -17.48 -28.57 37.44
CA SER A 259 -17.21 -29.20 38.74
C SER A 259 -16.10 -30.27 38.69
N GLU A 260 -15.91 -30.86 37.52
CA GLU A 260 -15.06 -32.03 37.28
C GLU A 260 -13.64 -31.65 36.80
N ALA A 261 -13.47 -30.45 36.26
CA ALA A 261 -12.19 -29.94 35.76
C ALA A 261 -12.24 -28.40 35.69
N PRO A 262 -11.08 -27.70 35.71
CA PRO A 262 -11.01 -26.24 35.58
C PRO A 262 -11.25 -25.79 34.14
N VAL A 263 -12.40 -26.16 33.59
CA VAL A 263 -12.87 -25.85 32.23
C VAL A 263 -14.18 -25.08 32.31
N MET A 264 -14.50 -24.30 31.29
CA MET A 264 -15.73 -23.53 31.24
C MET A 264 -16.91 -24.44 30.90
N SER A 265 -18.00 -24.34 31.66
CA SER A 265 -19.28 -24.99 31.36
C SER A 265 -20.21 -24.00 30.65
N LEU A 266 -20.75 -24.42 29.50
CA LEU A 266 -21.57 -23.59 28.61
C LEU A 266 -22.93 -24.26 28.37
N THR A 267 -24.01 -23.48 28.40
CA THR A 267 -25.33 -23.93 27.96
C THR A 267 -25.64 -23.33 26.60
N GLN A 268 -25.92 -24.17 25.60
CA GLN A 268 -26.33 -23.69 24.27
C GLN A 268 -27.69 -23.00 24.33
N LEU A 269 -27.76 -21.78 23.78
CA LEU A 269 -28.97 -20.97 23.68
C LEU A 269 -29.60 -21.11 22.29
N GLN A 270 -28.83 -20.79 21.25
CA GLN A 270 -29.27 -20.87 19.87
C GLN A 270 -28.10 -21.19 18.95
N GLU A 271 -28.44 -21.53 17.71
CA GLU A 271 -27.46 -21.80 16.66
C GLU A 271 -27.79 -21.01 15.40
N ARG A 272 -26.74 -20.47 14.77
CA ARG A 272 -26.80 -19.76 13.49
C ARG A 272 -25.76 -20.35 12.54
N THR A 273 -26.12 -20.49 11.28
CA THR A 273 -25.29 -21.14 10.28
C THR A 273 -25.10 -20.24 9.07
N TYR A 274 -23.91 -20.29 8.48
CA TYR A 274 -23.54 -19.51 7.31
C TYR A 274 -22.77 -20.38 6.32
N VAL A 275 -23.13 -20.30 5.04
CA VAL A 275 -22.34 -20.90 3.96
C VAL A 275 -21.07 -20.09 3.78
N GLY A 276 -19.92 -20.73 4.02
CA GLY A 276 -18.58 -20.16 3.91
C GLY A 276 -17.74 -20.81 2.80
N GLY A 277 -16.45 -20.48 2.76
CA GLY A 277 -15.54 -20.98 1.73
C GLY A 277 -15.79 -20.34 0.35
N ALA A 278 -15.63 -21.12 -0.71
CA ALA A 278 -16.02 -20.73 -2.06
C ALA A 278 -17.51 -20.34 -2.17
N GLY A 279 -18.35 -20.89 -1.29
CA GLY A 279 -19.79 -20.59 -1.26
C GLY A 279 -20.08 -19.14 -0.91
N ILE A 280 -19.40 -18.55 0.09
CA ILE A 280 -19.63 -17.13 0.40
C ILE A 280 -19.12 -16.21 -0.71
N VAL A 281 -17.99 -16.52 -1.34
CA VAL A 281 -17.47 -15.73 -2.48
C VAL A 281 -18.50 -15.70 -3.60
N ALA A 282 -19.11 -16.85 -3.93
CA ALA A 282 -20.16 -16.93 -4.93
C ALA A 282 -21.41 -16.11 -4.54
N ARG A 283 -21.81 -16.16 -3.26
CA ARG A 283 -22.94 -15.38 -2.74
C ARG A 283 -22.68 -13.88 -2.75
N HIS A 284 -21.46 -13.43 -2.44
CA HIS A 284 -21.06 -12.02 -2.59
C HIS A 284 -21.20 -11.54 -4.04
N LEU A 285 -20.68 -12.31 -5.00
CA LEU A 285 -20.77 -11.96 -6.42
C LEU A 285 -22.23 -11.84 -6.88
N ALA A 286 -23.10 -12.77 -6.48
CA ALA A 286 -24.52 -12.73 -6.80
C ALA A 286 -25.24 -11.54 -6.15
N ALA A 287 -24.96 -11.27 -4.86
CA ALA A 287 -25.49 -10.11 -4.14
C ALA A 287 -25.01 -8.75 -4.70
N LEU A 288 -23.84 -8.73 -5.35
CA LEU A 288 -23.31 -7.59 -6.08
C LEU A 288 -23.91 -7.46 -7.50
N GLY A 289 -24.68 -8.47 -7.94
CA GLY A 289 -25.48 -8.47 -9.16
C GLY A 289 -24.93 -9.31 -10.31
N ALA A 290 -23.80 -10.00 -10.16
CA ALA A 290 -23.20 -10.81 -11.22
C ALA A 290 -23.98 -12.12 -11.48
N GLU A 291 -23.84 -12.67 -12.69
CA GLU A 291 -24.24 -14.05 -12.98
C GLU A 291 -23.15 -14.99 -12.45
N VAL A 292 -23.52 -15.91 -11.56
CA VAL A 292 -22.54 -16.74 -10.84
C VAL A 292 -22.81 -18.22 -11.05
N ALA A 293 -21.74 -18.97 -11.30
CA ALA A 293 -21.73 -20.42 -11.21
C ALA A 293 -20.64 -20.91 -10.23
N LEU A 294 -20.99 -21.75 -9.27
CA LEU A 294 -20.08 -22.35 -8.30
C LEU A 294 -19.78 -23.80 -8.67
N VAL A 295 -18.51 -24.15 -8.83
CA VAL A 295 -18.04 -25.55 -8.96
C VAL A 295 -17.39 -25.97 -7.64
N SER A 296 -18.01 -26.89 -6.92
CA SER A 296 -17.51 -27.36 -5.62
C SER A 296 -17.85 -28.83 -5.36
N ARG A 297 -17.72 -29.28 -4.12
CA ARG A 297 -18.14 -30.61 -3.67
C ARG A 297 -19.18 -30.51 -2.57
N ALA A 298 -20.16 -31.39 -2.59
CA ALA A 298 -21.11 -31.55 -1.50
C ALA A 298 -21.50 -33.03 -1.34
N GLY A 299 -21.78 -33.43 -0.09
CA GLY A 299 -22.13 -34.79 0.29
C GLY A 299 -23.64 -35.02 0.35
N VAL A 300 -24.01 -36.17 0.89
CA VAL A 300 -25.40 -36.50 1.25
C VAL A 300 -25.50 -36.43 2.76
N ASP A 301 -25.59 -35.22 3.28
CA ASP A 301 -25.64 -34.90 4.70
C ASP A 301 -26.38 -33.57 4.92
N PRO A 302 -26.94 -33.32 6.12
CA PRO A 302 -27.74 -32.13 6.38
C PRO A 302 -27.02 -30.81 6.11
N ALA A 303 -25.70 -30.75 6.34
CA ALA A 303 -24.92 -29.53 6.10
C ALA A 303 -24.74 -29.28 4.59
N SER A 304 -24.54 -30.33 3.80
CA SER A 304 -24.55 -30.26 2.34
C SER A 304 -25.91 -29.83 1.77
N ASP A 305 -27.01 -30.28 2.36
CA ASP A 305 -28.36 -29.89 1.95
C ASP A 305 -28.65 -28.41 2.26
N GLU A 306 -28.18 -27.92 3.40
CA GLU A 306 -28.28 -26.52 3.77
C GLU A 306 -27.53 -25.59 2.80
N VAL A 307 -26.35 -26.03 2.35
CA VAL A 307 -25.59 -25.33 1.30
C VAL A 307 -26.43 -25.23 0.02
N ARG A 308 -26.99 -26.34 -0.47
CA ARG A 308 -27.81 -26.36 -1.70
C ARG A 308 -29.00 -25.41 -1.59
N VAL A 309 -29.78 -25.54 -0.52
CA VAL A 309 -30.95 -24.69 -0.26
C VAL A 309 -30.58 -23.22 -0.21
N THR A 310 -29.45 -22.88 0.44
CA THR A 310 -28.99 -21.48 0.53
C THR A 310 -28.57 -20.93 -0.83
N LEU A 311 -27.81 -21.70 -1.61
CA LEU A 311 -27.37 -21.29 -2.94
C LEU A 311 -28.56 -21.12 -3.90
N ASP A 312 -29.52 -22.06 -3.89
CA ASP A 312 -30.74 -21.99 -4.70
C ASP A 312 -31.59 -20.76 -4.34
N ARG A 313 -31.82 -20.53 -3.05
CA ARG A 313 -32.60 -19.38 -2.55
C ARG A 313 -31.99 -18.05 -2.99
N GLU A 314 -30.67 -17.98 -3.07
CA GLU A 314 -29.94 -16.76 -3.43
C GLU A 314 -29.58 -16.68 -4.92
N GLY A 315 -30.09 -17.61 -5.74
CA GLY A 315 -29.91 -17.60 -7.20
C GLY A 315 -28.48 -17.89 -7.65
N VAL A 316 -27.68 -18.57 -6.82
CA VAL A 316 -26.32 -18.97 -7.17
C VAL A 316 -26.36 -20.31 -7.91
N GLY A 317 -26.13 -20.28 -9.22
CA GLY A 317 -25.97 -21.49 -10.01
C GLY A 317 -24.81 -22.34 -9.48
N HIS A 318 -24.96 -23.65 -9.43
CA HIS A 318 -23.93 -24.51 -8.85
C HIS A 318 -23.85 -25.90 -9.49
N GLU A 319 -22.63 -26.42 -9.57
CA GLU A 319 -22.29 -27.78 -9.96
C GLU A 319 -21.49 -28.42 -8.82
N LEU A 320 -22.19 -29.21 -7.99
CA LEU A 320 -21.63 -29.82 -6.79
C LEU A 320 -21.27 -31.28 -7.07
N LEU A 321 -19.97 -31.53 -7.20
CA LEU A 321 -19.41 -32.87 -7.36
C LEU A 321 -19.58 -33.69 -6.07
N PRO A 322 -19.61 -35.04 -6.16
CA PRO A 322 -19.75 -35.88 -4.98
C PRO A 322 -18.66 -35.64 -3.93
N LEU A 323 -19.07 -35.47 -2.67
CA LEU A 323 -18.20 -35.51 -1.49
C LEU A 323 -18.51 -36.78 -0.69
N HIS A 324 -17.47 -37.53 -0.33
CA HIS A 324 -17.59 -38.81 0.38
C HIS A 324 -17.23 -38.71 1.87
N THR A 325 -17.06 -37.49 2.37
CA THR A 325 -16.88 -37.15 3.78
C THR A 325 -17.98 -36.18 4.18
N PRO A 326 -18.27 -36.01 5.49
CA PRO A 326 -19.13 -34.92 5.93
C PRO A 326 -18.63 -33.57 5.40
N LEU A 327 -19.56 -32.68 5.06
CA LEU A 327 -19.21 -31.31 4.66
C LEU A 327 -18.33 -30.67 5.76
N PRO A 328 -17.23 -29.98 5.42
CA PRO A 328 -16.41 -29.29 6.42
C PRO A 328 -17.22 -28.27 7.23
N GLN A 329 -17.06 -28.30 8.55
CA GLN A 329 -17.73 -27.36 9.46
C GLN A 329 -16.74 -26.66 10.37
N LYS A 330 -16.97 -25.37 10.61
CA LYS A 330 -16.19 -24.52 11.52
C LYS A 330 -17.14 -23.90 12.54
N THR A 331 -17.20 -24.50 13.73
CA THR A 331 -18.13 -24.10 14.78
C THR A 331 -17.45 -23.15 15.76
N ARG A 332 -18.05 -21.99 16.00
CA ARG A 332 -17.58 -20.97 16.95
C ARG A 332 -18.59 -20.91 18.10
N PHE A 333 -18.08 -21.00 19.33
CA PHE A 333 -18.89 -20.87 20.54
C PHE A 333 -18.73 -19.46 21.08
N LEU A 334 -19.86 -18.77 21.27
CA LEU A 334 -19.92 -17.38 21.70
C LEU A 334 -20.63 -17.32 23.05
N ALA A 335 -20.11 -16.52 23.97
CA ALA A 335 -20.88 -16.07 25.13
C ALA A 335 -20.96 -14.55 25.06
N ASP A 336 -22.17 -14.02 25.17
CA ASP A 336 -22.51 -12.66 24.75
C ASP A 336 -22.04 -12.43 23.29
N ASP A 337 -21.09 -11.52 23.07
CA ASP A 337 -20.48 -11.23 21.77
C ASP A 337 -19.01 -11.71 21.65
N VAL A 338 -18.54 -12.50 22.62
CA VAL A 338 -17.13 -12.93 22.68
C VAL A 338 -17.00 -14.37 22.22
N LYS A 339 -16.15 -14.60 21.21
CA LYS A 339 -15.77 -15.94 20.74
C LYS A 339 -14.87 -16.60 21.77
N LEU A 340 -15.36 -17.65 22.41
CA LEU A 340 -14.65 -18.39 23.47
C LEU A 340 -13.66 -19.39 22.88
N PHE A 341 -14.16 -20.26 22.00
CA PHE A 341 -13.33 -21.22 21.26
C PHE A 341 -14.00 -21.61 19.94
N LYS A 342 -13.21 -22.31 19.12
CA LYS A 342 -13.62 -22.78 17.80
C LYS A 342 -13.30 -24.25 17.67
N LEU A 343 -14.26 -25.02 17.17
CA LEU A 343 -14.11 -26.42 16.80
C LEU A 343 -14.04 -26.52 15.27
N ASP A 344 -12.93 -27.05 14.75
CA ASP A 344 -12.73 -27.29 13.33
C ASP A 344 -12.97 -28.76 12.99
N GLN A 345 -14.09 -29.05 12.32
CA GLN A 345 -14.44 -30.37 11.79
C GLN A 345 -14.16 -30.40 10.30
N VAL A 346 -12.87 -30.35 9.95
CA VAL A 346 -12.39 -30.28 8.56
C VAL A 346 -11.58 -31.53 8.22
N HIS A 347 -12.15 -32.38 7.38
CA HIS A 347 -11.47 -33.54 6.82
C HIS A 347 -10.84 -33.16 5.49
N HIS A 348 -9.50 -33.10 5.44
CA HIS A 348 -8.80 -32.90 4.17
C HIS A 348 -8.77 -34.21 3.39
N ARG A 349 -9.48 -34.24 2.27
CA ARG A 349 -9.46 -35.34 1.31
C ARG A 349 -9.27 -34.75 -0.10
N PRO A 350 -8.05 -34.84 -0.68
CA PRO A 350 -7.84 -34.39 -2.04
C PRO A 350 -8.65 -35.23 -3.03
N LEU A 351 -8.92 -34.67 -4.20
CA LEU A 351 -9.52 -35.39 -5.32
C LEU A 351 -8.64 -36.60 -5.71
N ASP A 352 -9.27 -37.76 -5.94
CA ASP A 352 -8.61 -38.88 -6.62
C ASP A 352 -8.53 -38.66 -8.15
N SER A 353 -7.82 -39.53 -8.87
CA SER A 353 -7.60 -39.35 -10.32
C SER A 353 -8.88 -39.25 -11.15
N LYS A 354 -9.96 -39.93 -10.75
CA LYS A 354 -11.25 -39.89 -11.47
C LYS A 354 -12.01 -38.63 -11.10
N GLU A 355 -12.08 -38.31 -9.81
CA GLU A 355 -12.69 -37.08 -9.30
C GLU A 355 -12.01 -35.83 -9.91
N GLU A 356 -10.67 -35.84 -10.08
CA GLU A 356 -9.92 -34.78 -10.76
C GLU A 356 -10.33 -34.61 -12.22
N GLU A 357 -10.53 -35.71 -12.96
CA GLU A 357 -10.94 -35.66 -14.36
C GLU A 357 -12.36 -35.11 -14.52
N ASP A 358 -13.28 -35.55 -13.66
CA ASP A 358 -14.65 -35.05 -13.65
C ASP A 358 -14.71 -33.57 -13.24
N ALA A 359 -13.89 -33.15 -12.26
CA ALA A 359 -13.74 -31.76 -11.87
C ALA A 359 -13.18 -30.90 -13.02
N CYS A 360 -12.15 -31.38 -13.73
CA CYS A 360 -11.61 -30.69 -14.90
C CYS A 360 -12.69 -30.51 -15.98
N ARG A 361 -13.41 -31.58 -16.31
CA ARG A 361 -14.45 -31.54 -17.35
C ARG A 361 -15.56 -30.55 -16.99
N THR A 362 -16.04 -30.62 -15.75
CA THR A 362 -17.09 -29.75 -15.22
C THR A 362 -16.65 -28.29 -15.23
N LEU A 363 -15.47 -27.99 -14.67
CA LEU A 363 -14.94 -26.63 -14.63
C LEU A 363 -14.76 -26.04 -16.03
N MET A 364 -14.19 -26.79 -16.97
CA MET A 364 -13.98 -26.31 -18.34
C MET A 364 -15.31 -26.06 -19.08
N ASN A 365 -16.34 -26.86 -18.81
CA ASN A 365 -17.66 -26.67 -19.41
C ASN A 365 -18.37 -25.45 -18.83
N VAL A 366 -18.40 -25.32 -17.50
CA VAL A 366 -19.04 -24.20 -16.79
C VAL A 366 -18.34 -22.88 -17.10
N SER A 367 -17.02 -22.89 -17.30
CA SER A 367 -16.22 -21.68 -17.57
C SER A 367 -16.36 -21.14 -19.00
N ARG A 368 -17.11 -21.80 -19.89
CA ARG A 368 -17.34 -21.30 -21.26
C ARG A 368 -18.07 -19.96 -21.23
N GLY A 369 -17.50 -18.94 -21.86
CA GLY A 369 -18.08 -17.59 -21.89
C GLY A 369 -18.06 -16.87 -20.53
N ALA A 370 -17.30 -17.34 -19.55
CA ALA A 370 -17.11 -16.61 -18.30
C ALA A 370 -16.17 -15.41 -18.51
N ASP A 371 -16.50 -14.28 -17.89
CA ASP A 371 -15.62 -13.11 -17.79
C ASP A 371 -14.46 -13.36 -16.83
N ALA A 372 -14.71 -14.12 -15.77
CA ALA A 372 -13.71 -14.48 -14.78
C ALA A 372 -13.90 -15.87 -14.16
N VAL A 373 -12.78 -16.46 -13.71
CA VAL A 373 -12.78 -17.60 -12.79
C VAL A 373 -12.04 -17.22 -11.50
N ILE A 374 -12.65 -17.49 -10.35
CA ILE A 374 -12.06 -17.30 -9.02
C ILE A 374 -11.80 -18.67 -8.39
N PHE A 375 -10.56 -18.93 -7.98
CA PHE A 375 -10.18 -20.12 -7.24
C PHE A 375 -10.09 -19.83 -5.74
N CYS A 376 -10.75 -20.66 -4.92
CA CYS A 376 -10.84 -20.51 -3.48
C CYS A 376 -10.38 -21.79 -2.78
N ASP A 377 -9.10 -21.87 -2.41
CA ASP A 377 -8.54 -23.04 -1.72
C ASP A 377 -8.61 -22.86 -0.20
N PHE A 378 -9.54 -23.56 0.47
CA PHE A 378 -9.66 -23.54 1.93
C PHE A 378 -8.96 -24.74 2.59
N GLY A 379 -8.19 -25.51 1.82
CA GLY A 379 -7.48 -26.69 2.28
C GLY A 379 -8.38 -27.86 2.66
N CYS A 380 -9.55 -28.01 2.01
CA CYS A 380 -10.43 -29.18 2.21
C CYS A 380 -10.23 -30.26 1.13
N GLY A 381 -9.66 -29.91 -0.03
CA GLY A 381 -9.17 -30.85 -1.03
C GLY A 381 -9.83 -30.78 -2.40
N MET A 382 -10.76 -29.84 -2.64
CA MET A 382 -11.28 -29.55 -3.98
C MET A 382 -10.18 -29.02 -4.91
N ILE A 383 -9.31 -28.14 -4.39
CA ILE A 383 -8.20 -27.59 -5.17
C ILE A 383 -6.95 -28.45 -4.96
N THR A 384 -6.51 -29.13 -6.02
CA THR A 384 -5.25 -29.89 -6.05
C THR A 384 -4.27 -29.26 -7.02
N GLY A 385 -2.96 -29.48 -6.80
CA GLY A 385 -1.93 -29.01 -7.74
C GLY A 385 -2.08 -29.61 -9.14
N ARG A 386 -2.58 -30.87 -9.25
CA ARG A 386 -2.84 -31.52 -10.54
C ARG A 386 -4.04 -30.93 -11.26
N LEU A 387 -5.12 -30.64 -10.54
CA LEU A 387 -6.28 -29.92 -11.09
C LEU A 387 -5.82 -28.58 -11.69
N LEU A 388 -5.12 -27.75 -10.89
CA LEU A 388 -4.63 -26.45 -11.32
C LEU A 388 -3.70 -26.53 -12.53
N ALA A 389 -2.74 -27.47 -12.52
CA ALA A 389 -1.82 -27.67 -13.64
C ALA A 389 -2.53 -28.04 -14.96
N ARG A 390 -3.69 -28.73 -14.87
CA ARG A 390 -4.47 -29.13 -16.05
C ARG A 390 -5.40 -28.01 -16.56
N VAL A 391 -6.01 -27.23 -15.66
CA VAL A 391 -7.06 -26.26 -16.02
C VAL A 391 -6.52 -24.85 -16.26
N LEU A 392 -5.55 -24.36 -15.48
CA LEU A 392 -5.05 -22.98 -15.61
C LEU A 392 -4.54 -22.65 -17.02
N PRO A 393 -3.73 -23.50 -17.69
CA PRO A 393 -3.27 -23.22 -19.05
C PRO A 393 -4.38 -23.15 -20.10
N GLN A 394 -5.51 -23.82 -19.86
CA GLN A 394 -6.66 -23.84 -20.77
C GLN A 394 -7.59 -22.66 -20.51
N LEU A 395 -7.86 -22.37 -19.24
CA LEU A 395 -8.65 -21.22 -18.83
C LEU A 395 -7.97 -19.92 -19.24
N ARG A 396 -6.64 -19.80 -19.12
CA ARG A 396 -5.92 -18.60 -19.56
C ARG A 396 -6.14 -18.26 -21.04
N LYS A 397 -6.42 -19.25 -21.89
CA LYS A 397 -6.68 -19.05 -23.33
C LYS A 397 -8.10 -18.57 -23.64
N SER A 398 -9.04 -18.76 -22.71
CA SER A 398 -10.48 -18.63 -22.98
C SER A 398 -11.22 -17.72 -22.00
N VAL A 399 -10.67 -17.50 -20.80
CA VAL A 399 -11.23 -16.65 -19.76
C VAL A 399 -10.36 -15.39 -19.63
N PRO A 400 -10.96 -14.19 -19.75
CA PRO A 400 -10.22 -12.92 -19.68
C PRO A 400 -9.48 -12.69 -18.36
N PHE A 401 -10.05 -13.14 -17.24
CA PHE A 401 -9.54 -12.83 -15.91
C PHE A 401 -9.55 -14.04 -14.95
N LEU A 402 -8.43 -14.29 -14.28
CA LEU A 402 -8.29 -15.36 -13.29
C LEU A 402 -7.88 -14.75 -11.94
N ALA A 403 -8.63 -15.05 -10.87
CA ALA A 403 -8.27 -14.64 -9.51
C ALA A 403 -8.14 -15.87 -8.61
N ALA A 404 -7.37 -15.75 -7.53
CA ALA A 404 -7.32 -16.78 -6.52
C ALA A 404 -7.06 -16.24 -5.11
N ASP A 405 -7.53 -16.97 -4.12
CA ASP A 405 -7.16 -16.78 -2.73
C ASP A 405 -7.07 -18.12 -2.00
N VAL A 406 -6.38 -18.10 -0.86
CA VAL A 406 -6.19 -19.28 -0.02
C VAL A 406 -6.55 -18.98 1.41
N SER A 407 -7.09 -19.98 2.09
CA SER A 407 -7.29 -19.92 3.53
C SER A 407 -7.03 -21.28 4.18
N GLY A 408 -6.50 -21.25 5.40
CA GLY A 408 -6.26 -22.46 6.17
C GLY A 408 -4.91 -23.13 5.90
N LYS A 409 -4.54 -24.05 6.80
CA LYS A 409 -3.16 -24.55 6.93
C LYS A 409 -2.72 -25.49 5.81
N ARG A 410 -3.67 -26.09 5.08
CA ARG A 410 -3.41 -27.08 4.02
C ARG A 410 -3.57 -26.50 2.61
N ALA A 411 -4.02 -25.26 2.50
CA ALA A 411 -4.10 -24.57 1.22
C ALA A 411 -2.69 -24.16 0.75
N ASN A 412 -2.51 -24.00 -0.56
CA ASN A 412 -1.20 -23.64 -1.12
C ASN A 412 -1.26 -22.49 -2.12
N LEU A 413 -0.88 -21.29 -1.65
CA LEU A 413 -0.84 -20.07 -2.46
C LEU A 413 0.07 -20.20 -3.69
N LEU A 414 1.19 -20.93 -3.58
CA LEU A 414 2.19 -20.99 -4.65
C LEU A 414 1.76 -21.88 -5.83
N HIS A 415 0.68 -22.65 -5.69
CA HIS A 415 0.13 -23.42 -6.80
C HIS A 415 -0.60 -22.56 -7.84
N PHE A 416 -1.04 -21.35 -7.47
CA PHE A 416 -1.75 -20.43 -8.36
C PHE A 416 -0.77 -19.66 -9.23
N ARG A 417 -0.37 -20.28 -10.34
CA ARG A 417 0.57 -19.69 -11.29
C ARG A 417 -0.16 -19.01 -12.45
N GLU A 418 0.38 -17.88 -12.89
CA GLU A 418 -0.10 -17.11 -14.06
C GLU A 418 -1.58 -16.66 -13.97
N VAL A 419 -2.12 -16.56 -12.75
CA VAL A 419 -3.40 -15.87 -12.51
C VAL A 419 -3.22 -14.35 -12.61
N ASP A 420 -4.31 -13.61 -12.72
CA ASP A 420 -4.26 -12.15 -12.81
C ASP A 420 -4.23 -11.48 -11.43
N LEU A 421 -4.92 -12.04 -10.43
CA LEU A 421 -5.01 -11.47 -9.07
C LEU A 421 -4.83 -12.53 -7.98
N LEU A 422 -4.01 -12.23 -6.98
CA LEU A 422 -3.96 -12.93 -5.69
C LEU A 422 -4.36 -11.99 -4.54
N CYS A 423 -5.18 -12.44 -3.60
CA CYS A 423 -5.65 -11.62 -2.45
C CYS A 423 -5.27 -12.12 -1.04
N PRO A 424 -4.07 -12.70 -0.81
CA PRO A 424 -3.76 -13.31 0.47
C PRO A 424 -3.61 -12.27 1.59
N THR A 425 -3.79 -12.71 2.83
CA THR A 425 -3.26 -11.96 3.98
C THR A 425 -1.73 -11.97 3.99
N GLU A 426 -1.11 -10.98 4.63
CA GLU A 426 0.34 -11.01 4.86
C GLU A 426 0.79 -12.33 5.53
N ARG A 427 -0.03 -12.86 6.45
CA ARG A 427 0.25 -14.12 7.15
C ARG A 427 0.27 -15.32 6.19
N GLU A 428 -0.73 -15.44 5.33
CA GLU A 428 -0.81 -16.53 4.34
C GLU A 428 0.34 -16.44 3.33
N MET A 429 0.64 -15.24 2.83
CA MET A 429 1.78 -15.03 1.94
C MET A 429 3.10 -15.46 2.59
N ARG A 430 3.38 -14.98 3.81
CA ARG A 430 4.62 -15.32 4.52
C ARG A 430 4.73 -16.81 4.84
N ALA A 431 3.63 -17.42 5.25
CA ALA A 431 3.58 -18.87 5.49
C ALA A 431 3.88 -19.66 4.21
N ALA A 432 3.31 -19.25 3.08
CA ALA A 432 3.55 -19.90 1.79
C ALA A 432 4.99 -19.75 1.29
N LEU A 433 5.59 -18.56 1.48
CA LEU A 433 6.99 -18.29 1.12
C LEU A 433 8.01 -18.87 2.11
N ASN A 434 7.56 -19.21 3.32
CA ASN A 434 8.39 -19.50 4.47
C ASN A 434 9.42 -18.37 4.74
N ASP A 435 8.97 -17.12 4.67
CA ASP A 435 9.78 -15.92 4.90
C ASP A 435 9.03 -14.91 5.79
N TYR A 436 9.50 -14.79 7.04
CA TYR A 436 8.90 -13.94 8.06
C TYR A 436 9.66 -12.64 8.33
N ASP A 437 10.87 -12.51 7.78
CA ASP A 437 11.81 -11.44 8.12
C ASP A 437 11.93 -10.39 7.02
N ALA A 438 11.69 -10.77 5.75
CA ALA A 438 11.78 -9.82 4.65
C ALA A 438 10.73 -8.71 4.75
N GLY A 439 11.13 -7.50 4.34
CA GLY A 439 10.20 -6.39 4.16
C GLY A 439 9.10 -6.74 3.15
N LEU A 440 7.90 -6.22 3.37
CA LEU A 440 6.69 -6.60 2.61
C LEU A 440 6.89 -6.57 1.09
N SER A 441 7.49 -5.51 0.56
CA SER A 441 7.75 -5.38 -0.88
C SER A 441 8.67 -6.47 -1.44
N ASN A 442 9.64 -6.95 -0.66
CA ASN A 442 10.55 -8.01 -1.09
C ASN A 442 9.85 -9.37 -1.07
N ALA A 443 9.09 -9.66 -0.01
CA ALA A 443 8.28 -10.87 0.08
C ALA A 443 7.27 -10.95 -1.07
N VAL A 444 6.58 -9.84 -1.37
CA VAL A 444 5.68 -9.75 -2.52
C VAL A 444 6.43 -9.91 -3.84
N TRP A 445 7.60 -9.29 -4.00
CA TRP A 445 8.41 -9.48 -5.21
C TRP A 445 8.75 -10.96 -5.45
N GLN A 446 9.09 -11.70 -4.38
CA GLN A 446 9.31 -13.14 -4.45
C GLN A 446 8.04 -13.90 -4.80
N LEU A 447 6.89 -13.59 -4.19
CA LEU A 447 5.59 -14.15 -4.55
C LEU A 447 5.31 -13.98 -6.05
N LEU A 448 5.43 -12.76 -6.56
CA LEU A 448 5.21 -12.44 -7.97
C LEU A 448 6.18 -13.20 -8.89
N ASN A 449 7.42 -13.46 -8.46
CA ASN A 449 8.38 -14.24 -9.25
C ASN A 449 8.10 -15.75 -9.24
N LEU A 450 7.61 -16.31 -8.14
CA LEU A 450 7.32 -17.75 -8.05
C LEU A 450 6.03 -18.12 -8.78
N THR A 451 5.02 -17.25 -8.64
CA THR A 451 3.67 -17.45 -9.20
C THR A 451 3.52 -16.85 -10.60
N GLN A 452 4.32 -15.86 -10.99
CA GLN A 452 4.12 -15.09 -12.21
C GLN A 452 2.74 -14.39 -12.28
N VAL A 453 2.12 -14.12 -11.13
CA VAL A 453 0.90 -13.31 -11.07
C VAL A 453 1.21 -11.86 -11.46
N ARG A 454 0.24 -11.20 -12.12
CA ARG A 454 0.38 -9.81 -12.58
C ARG A 454 0.29 -8.80 -11.44
N GLN A 455 -0.64 -9.03 -10.52
CA GLN A 455 -0.95 -8.12 -9.43
C GLN A 455 -1.48 -8.87 -8.20
N THR A 456 -1.35 -8.25 -7.03
CA THR A 456 -1.84 -8.81 -5.78
C THR A 456 -2.34 -7.71 -4.85
N ILE A 457 -3.32 -8.04 -4.02
CA ILE A 457 -3.79 -7.19 -2.92
C ILE A 457 -3.43 -7.93 -1.62
N ILE A 458 -2.50 -7.38 -0.85
CA ILE A 458 -2.11 -7.97 0.43
C ILE A 458 -2.90 -7.31 1.56
N THR A 459 -3.72 -8.09 2.26
CA THR A 459 -4.51 -7.58 3.39
C THR A 459 -3.69 -7.62 4.68
N LEU A 460 -3.81 -6.56 5.49
CA LEU A 460 -3.05 -6.30 6.71
C LEU A 460 -3.96 -6.19 7.95
N GLY A 461 -5.15 -6.78 7.90
CA GLY A 461 -6.16 -6.67 8.96
C GLY A 461 -6.54 -5.22 9.26
N LYS A 462 -6.48 -4.81 10.53
CA LYS A 462 -6.83 -3.45 10.96
C LYS A 462 -6.00 -2.33 10.32
N ARG A 463 -4.87 -2.66 9.69
CA ARG A 463 -4.01 -1.70 8.99
C ARG A 463 -4.46 -1.43 7.54
N GLY A 464 -5.52 -2.08 7.07
CA GLY A 464 -6.01 -1.97 5.70
C GLY A 464 -5.32 -2.95 4.76
N LEU A 465 -4.85 -2.47 3.62
CA LEU A 465 -4.23 -3.30 2.60
C LEU A 465 -3.13 -2.56 1.83
N VAL A 466 -2.34 -3.32 1.08
CA VAL A 466 -1.40 -2.77 0.10
C VAL A 466 -1.58 -3.50 -1.22
N THR A 467 -1.84 -2.75 -2.28
CA THR A 467 -1.88 -3.27 -3.64
C THR A 467 -0.48 -3.33 -4.20
N PHE A 468 -0.19 -4.35 -5.02
CA PHE A 468 1.07 -4.47 -5.73
C PHE A 468 0.82 -4.86 -7.18
N GLU A 469 1.41 -4.14 -8.10
CA GLU A 469 1.32 -4.40 -9.54
C GLU A 469 2.71 -4.46 -10.16
N ARG A 470 2.91 -5.41 -11.07
CA ARG A 470 4.07 -5.44 -11.95
C ARG A 470 3.72 -4.73 -13.26
N PRO A 471 4.21 -3.49 -13.50
CA PRO A 471 3.92 -2.80 -14.74
C PRO A 471 4.53 -3.58 -15.90
N THR A 472 3.73 -3.91 -16.93
CA THR A 472 4.29 -4.36 -18.21
C THR A 472 5.02 -3.19 -18.86
N ALA A 473 6.26 -3.42 -19.31
CA ALA A 473 7.03 -2.41 -20.02
C ALA A 473 6.23 -1.92 -21.25
N ALA A 474 5.89 -0.63 -21.30
CA ALA A 474 5.45 -0.03 -22.55
C ALA A 474 6.61 -0.10 -23.55
N PRO A 475 6.38 -0.47 -24.83
CA PRO A 475 7.41 -0.45 -25.85
C PRO A 475 8.06 0.96 -25.89
N GLY A 476 9.37 1.04 -25.65
CA GLY A 476 10.13 2.30 -25.69
C GLY A 476 10.29 3.07 -24.36
N ALA A 477 9.82 2.56 -23.22
CA ALA A 477 10.02 3.22 -21.93
C ALA A 477 11.49 3.11 -21.43
N PRO A 478 12.16 4.22 -21.05
CA PRO A 478 13.56 4.21 -20.64
C PRO A 478 13.73 3.46 -19.30
N GLY A 479 14.48 2.35 -19.30
CA GLY A 479 15.25 1.74 -18.19
C GLY A 479 14.61 1.44 -16.82
N TRP A 480 13.41 1.94 -16.53
CA TRP A 480 12.71 1.88 -15.24
C TRP A 480 11.54 0.90 -15.24
N ALA A 481 11.40 0.11 -16.30
CA ALA A 481 10.28 -0.79 -16.59
C ALA A 481 10.24 -2.08 -15.73
N GLY A 482 10.75 -2.04 -14.50
CA GLY A 482 10.84 -3.22 -13.61
C GLY A 482 10.58 -2.93 -12.13
N ARG A 483 10.07 -1.73 -11.77
CA ARG A 483 9.74 -1.44 -10.37
C ARG A 483 8.34 -1.90 -10.02
N LEU A 484 8.25 -2.62 -8.91
CA LEU A 484 7.00 -2.93 -8.24
C LEU A 484 6.27 -1.63 -7.88
N ARG A 485 5.05 -1.44 -8.40
CA ARG A 485 4.18 -0.35 -7.97
C ARG A 485 3.39 -0.81 -6.77
N SER A 486 3.24 0.04 -5.77
CA SER A 486 2.46 -0.26 -4.58
C SER A 486 1.69 0.93 -4.08
N GLU A 487 0.47 0.71 -3.60
CA GLU A 487 -0.36 1.72 -2.96
C GLU A 487 -1.00 1.14 -1.71
N ALA A 488 -0.95 1.91 -0.62
CA ALA A 488 -1.51 1.50 0.66
C ALA A 488 -2.87 2.18 0.85
N LEU A 489 -3.89 1.39 1.18
CA LEU A 489 -5.20 1.88 1.58
C LEU A 489 -5.44 1.55 3.06
N PRO A 490 -6.00 2.47 3.86
CA PRO A 490 -6.31 2.19 5.25
C PRO A 490 -7.49 1.23 5.37
N SER A 491 -7.71 0.72 6.59
CA SER A 491 -8.98 0.07 6.90
C SER A 491 -10.10 1.11 6.88
N PHE A 492 -11.18 0.84 6.16
CA PHE A 492 -12.37 1.68 6.17
C PHE A 492 -13.41 1.27 7.21
N ALA A 493 -13.18 0.15 7.91
CA ALA A 493 -14.06 -0.29 9.00
C ALA A 493 -13.81 0.59 10.24
N PRO A 494 -14.84 1.28 10.78
CA PRO A 494 -14.69 2.13 11.96
C PRO A 494 -14.47 1.33 13.25
N HIS A 495 -15.03 0.14 13.32
CA HIS A 495 -14.86 -0.86 14.37
C HIS A 495 -15.02 -2.25 13.76
N ALA A 496 -14.58 -3.30 14.47
CA ALA A 496 -14.72 -4.68 14.01
C ALA A 496 -15.73 -5.42 14.89
N VAL A 497 -16.79 -5.93 14.28
CA VAL A 497 -17.78 -6.82 14.91
C VAL A 497 -17.38 -8.27 14.65
N ASP A 498 -17.26 -8.63 13.37
CA ASP A 498 -16.77 -9.93 12.95
C ASP A 498 -15.93 -9.82 11.68
N ALA A 499 -14.65 -10.21 11.74
CA ALA A 499 -13.78 -10.15 10.56
C ALA A 499 -13.90 -11.37 9.63
N LEU A 500 -14.77 -12.34 9.94
CA LEU A 500 -15.01 -13.49 9.07
C LEU A 500 -15.55 -13.02 7.71
N GLY A 501 -15.10 -13.61 6.61
CA GLY A 501 -15.60 -13.29 5.27
C GLY A 501 -15.08 -11.98 4.67
N ALA A 502 -14.40 -11.12 5.44
CA ALA A 502 -13.91 -9.83 4.92
C ALA A 502 -12.96 -9.96 3.72
N GLY A 503 -12.09 -10.99 3.73
CA GLY A 503 -11.22 -11.33 2.60
C GLY A 503 -12.00 -11.85 1.39
N ASP A 504 -13.06 -12.63 1.62
CA ASP A 504 -13.92 -13.20 0.59
C ASP A 504 -14.71 -12.09 -0.13
N ALA A 505 -15.27 -11.13 0.63
CA ALA A 505 -15.93 -9.93 0.11
C ALA A 505 -14.96 -9.06 -0.71
N LEU A 506 -13.72 -8.92 -0.24
CA LEU A 506 -12.66 -8.19 -0.91
C LEU A 506 -12.31 -8.85 -2.26
N LEU A 507 -12.06 -10.16 -2.28
CA LEU A 507 -11.73 -10.91 -3.48
C LEU A 507 -12.84 -10.83 -4.53
N ALA A 508 -14.09 -11.05 -4.10
CA ALA A 508 -15.27 -10.99 -4.97
C ALA A 508 -15.40 -9.59 -5.61
N THR A 509 -15.37 -8.54 -4.79
CA THR A 509 -15.55 -7.16 -5.24
C THR A 509 -14.39 -6.69 -6.12
N ALA A 510 -13.14 -7.02 -5.75
CA ALA A 510 -11.96 -6.67 -6.55
C ALA A 510 -12.00 -7.35 -7.93
N THR A 511 -12.42 -8.61 -7.99
CA THR A 511 -12.55 -9.35 -9.25
C THR A 511 -13.61 -8.72 -10.16
N LEU A 512 -14.78 -8.36 -9.62
CA LEU A 512 -15.83 -7.68 -10.39
C LEU A 512 -15.39 -6.29 -10.87
N ALA A 513 -14.68 -5.53 -10.04
CA ALA A 513 -14.16 -4.22 -10.43
C ALA A 513 -13.13 -4.33 -11.57
N LEU A 514 -12.16 -5.25 -11.45
CA LEU A 514 -11.10 -5.43 -12.45
C LEU A 514 -11.65 -5.97 -13.77
N THR A 515 -12.55 -6.95 -13.73
CA THR A 515 -13.26 -7.40 -14.95
C THR A 515 -14.07 -6.26 -15.56
N GLY A 516 -14.69 -5.43 -14.72
CA GLY A 516 -15.35 -4.18 -15.05
C GLY A 516 -14.46 -3.06 -15.63
N GLY A 517 -13.15 -3.28 -15.77
CA GLY A 517 -12.20 -2.33 -16.35
C GLY A 517 -11.59 -1.35 -15.35
N ALA A 518 -11.71 -1.58 -14.05
CA ALA A 518 -11.03 -0.80 -13.03
C ALA A 518 -9.50 -0.97 -13.13
N ASN A 519 -8.76 0.07 -12.73
CA ASN A 519 -7.37 -0.14 -12.32
C ASN A 519 -7.30 -0.80 -10.93
N LEU A 520 -6.13 -1.32 -10.54
CA LEU A 520 -5.94 -2.05 -9.29
C LEU A 520 -6.33 -1.23 -8.05
N VAL A 521 -6.07 0.08 -8.05
CA VAL A 521 -6.35 0.95 -6.90
C VAL A 521 -7.85 1.25 -6.78
N GLN A 522 -8.54 1.49 -7.90
CA GLN A 522 -10.00 1.59 -7.94
C GLN A 522 -10.66 0.31 -7.43
N ALA A 523 -10.19 -0.85 -7.91
CA ALA A 523 -10.68 -2.15 -7.47
C ALA A 523 -10.44 -2.37 -5.97
N ALA A 524 -9.23 -2.10 -5.49
CA ALA A 524 -8.89 -2.26 -4.08
C ALA A 524 -9.64 -1.29 -3.16
N TYR A 525 -9.91 -0.05 -3.60
CA TYR A 525 -10.69 0.90 -2.83
C TYR A 525 -12.13 0.39 -2.66
N LEU A 526 -12.77 -0.01 -3.76
CA LEU A 526 -14.13 -0.54 -3.74
C LEU A 526 -14.23 -1.83 -2.91
N ALA A 527 -13.26 -2.73 -3.10
CA ALA A 527 -13.16 -3.98 -2.36
C ALA A 527 -12.89 -3.78 -0.86
N SER A 528 -12.11 -2.75 -0.49
CA SER A 528 -11.94 -2.37 0.92
C SER A 528 -13.25 -1.87 1.54
N GLY A 529 -14.10 -1.20 0.75
CA GLY A 529 -15.44 -0.80 1.18
C GLY A 529 -16.34 -2.00 1.45
N ALA A 530 -16.35 -2.99 0.56
CA ALA A 530 -17.08 -4.24 0.77
C ALA A 530 -16.57 -5.00 2.01
N ALA A 531 -15.24 -5.13 2.16
CA ALA A 531 -14.64 -5.72 3.35
C ALA A 531 -15.04 -4.97 4.63
N ALA A 532 -15.08 -3.64 4.60
CA ALA A 532 -15.49 -2.84 5.74
C ALA A 532 -16.96 -3.03 6.11
N LEU A 533 -17.86 -3.21 5.13
CA LEU A 533 -19.26 -3.53 5.35
C LEU A 533 -19.44 -4.94 5.93
N GLU A 534 -18.60 -5.89 5.53
CA GLU A 534 -18.59 -7.24 6.10
C GLU A 534 -18.13 -7.22 7.55
N VAL A 535 -17.01 -6.53 7.84
CA VAL A 535 -16.38 -6.48 9.17
C VAL A 535 -17.31 -5.94 10.27
N ILE A 536 -18.26 -5.07 9.91
CA ILE A 536 -19.24 -4.49 10.84
C ILE A 536 -20.56 -5.28 10.92
N THR A 537 -20.68 -6.36 10.15
CA THR A 537 -21.88 -7.21 10.10
C THR A 537 -21.60 -8.49 10.90
N PRO A 538 -22.48 -8.89 11.84
CA PRO A 538 -22.33 -10.17 12.53
C PRO A 538 -22.48 -11.36 11.58
N GLY A 539 -21.59 -12.35 11.70
CA GLY A 539 -21.64 -13.57 10.89
C GLY A 539 -20.98 -13.39 9.53
N ASN A 540 -21.45 -14.13 8.53
CA ASN A 540 -20.90 -14.11 7.17
C ASN A 540 -22.04 -13.95 6.15
N VAL A 541 -22.34 -12.70 5.80
CA VAL A 541 -23.57 -12.30 5.10
C VAL A 541 -23.22 -11.53 3.83
N PRO A 542 -23.75 -11.90 2.66
CA PRO A 542 -23.38 -11.25 1.42
C PRO A 542 -23.57 -9.72 1.41
N VAL A 543 -22.50 -8.98 1.11
CA VAL A 543 -22.56 -7.54 0.83
C VAL A 543 -23.46 -7.25 -0.38
N LEU A 544 -24.58 -6.57 -0.12
CA LEU A 544 -25.51 -6.13 -1.17
C LEU A 544 -24.94 -4.94 -1.95
N ARG A 545 -25.16 -4.93 -3.27
CA ARG A 545 -24.76 -3.82 -4.15
C ARG A 545 -25.28 -2.47 -3.65
N GLU A 546 -26.52 -2.40 -3.19
CA GLU A 546 -27.15 -1.16 -2.72
C GLU A 546 -26.46 -0.60 -1.46
N ARG A 547 -26.02 -1.50 -0.55
CA ARG A 547 -25.22 -1.11 0.63
C ARG A 547 -23.86 -0.58 0.22
N LEU A 548 -23.21 -1.22 -0.76
CA LEU A 548 -21.92 -0.75 -1.29
C LEU A 548 -22.06 0.63 -1.95
N MET A 549 -23.14 0.87 -2.71
CA MET A 549 -23.44 2.18 -3.31
C MET A 549 -23.67 3.27 -2.26
N THR A 550 -24.43 2.96 -1.21
CA THR A 550 -24.64 3.89 -0.10
C THR A 550 -23.33 4.18 0.64
N TRP A 551 -22.48 3.15 0.79
CA TRP A 551 -21.15 3.32 1.36
C TRP A 551 -20.29 4.28 0.52
N ILE A 552 -20.26 4.12 -0.81
CA ILE A 552 -19.57 5.03 -1.73
C ILE A 552 -20.05 6.48 -1.54
N ASP A 553 -21.36 6.70 -1.44
CA ASP A 553 -21.94 8.03 -1.32
C ASP A 553 -21.60 8.74 -0.01
N SER A 554 -21.29 7.97 1.03
CA SER A 554 -20.89 8.50 2.34
C SER A 554 -19.44 8.99 2.38
N ARG A 555 -18.62 8.69 1.37
CA ARG A 555 -17.17 8.96 1.38
C ARG A 555 -16.84 10.41 1.01
N ARG A 556 -16.39 11.18 2.01
CA ARG A 556 -16.04 12.60 1.83
C ARG A 556 -14.86 12.80 0.88
N GLU A 557 -13.89 11.89 0.90
CA GLU A 557 -12.71 11.94 0.04
C GLU A 557 -13.02 11.79 -1.46
N LEU A 558 -14.15 11.17 -1.81
CA LEU A 558 -14.59 11.00 -3.20
C LEU A 558 -15.33 12.23 -3.73
N ALA A 559 -15.82 13.11 -2.83
CA ALA A 559 -16.53 14.34 -3.18
C ALA A 559 -15.59 15.49 -3.56
N LEU A 560 -14.30 15.38 -3.22
CA LEU A 560 -13.28 16.36 -3.58
C LEU A 560 -12.97 16.27 -5.08
N ARG A 561 -13.79 16.93 -5.91
CA ARG A 561 -13.33 17.31 -7.26
C ARG A 561 -12.08 18.16 -7.07
N THR A 562 -10.93 17.65 -7.48
CA THR A 562 -9.75 18.48 -7.71
C THR A 562 -10.15 19.54 -8.74
N ARG A 563 -10.49 20.73 -8.27
CA ARG A 563 -10.81 21.92 -9.07
C ARG A 563 -9.64 22.42 -9.94
N ASP A 564 -8.58 21.63 -10.12
CA ASP A 564 -7.30 22.07 -10.67
C ASP A 564 -6.69 21.14 -11.75
N ALA A 565 -7.44 20.15 -12.24
CA ALA A 565 -6.97 19.31 -13.35
C ALA A 565 -7.19 19.95 -14.75
N SER A 566 -7.91 21.06 -14.85
CA SER A 566 -8.24 21.74 -16.13
C SER A 566 -7.31 22.91 -16.50
N ARG A 567 -6.17 23.10 -15.83
CA ARG A 567 -5.21 24.18 -16.12
C ARG A 567 -3.83 23.74 -16.59
N ARG A 568 -3.67 22.48 -17.04
CA ARG A 568 -2.43 21.99 -17.65
C ARG A 568 -2.59 21.64 -19.14
N ASP A 569 -3.19 22.55 -19.89
CA ASP A 569 -2.90 22.69 -21.32
C ASP A 569 -2.24 24.05 -21.50
N ILE A 570 -0.98 24.15 -21.11
CA ILE A 570 -0.09 25.20 -21.62
C ILE A 570 0.54 24.59 -22.85
N ASP A 571 -0.01 24.95 -24.00
CA ASP A 571 0.60 24.74 -25.31
C ASP A 571 2.09 25.12 -25.24
N PRO A 572 3.03 24.30 -25.75
CA PRO A 572 4.42 24.73 -25.87
C PRO A 572 4.49 25.95 -26.78
N PRO A 573 5.36 26.93 -26.49
CA PRO A 573 5.45 28.14 -27.29
C PRO A 573 5.80 27.78 -28.73
N ARG A 574 4.92 28.12 -29.66
CA ARG A 574 5.17 28.02 -31.11
C ARG A 574 6.38 28.87 -31.44
N ALA A 575 7.41 28.23 -31.98
CA ALA A 575 8.54 28.89 -32.61
C ALA A 575 8.08 29.42 -33.97
N ASP A 576 7.77 30.71 -34.05
CA ASP A 576 7.65 31.39 -35.33
C ASP A 576 9.05 31.77 -35.81
N ALA A 577 9.51 31.07 -36.85
CA ALA A 577 10.54 31.56 -37.76
C ALA A 577 10.26 31.06 -39.18
N ASN A 578 9.50 31.85 -39.95
CA ASN A 578 9.75 31.95 -41.38
C ASN A 578 9.41 33.37 -41.89
N PRO A 579 10.38 34.14 -42.39
CA PRO A 579 10.16 35.47 -42.94
C PRO A 579 9.92 35.37 -44.45
N SER A 580 8.66 35.42 -44.89
CA SER A 580 8.33 35.85 -46.26
C SER A 580 6.84 36.10 -46.43
N ALA A 581 6.46 37.38 -46.51
CA ALA A 581 5.44 37.91 -47.42
C ALA A 581 5.07 39.34 -47.02
N LEU A 582 5.88 40.30 -47.45
CA LEU A 582 5.40 41.66 -47.70
C LEU A 582 4.42 41.62 -48.87
N ARG A 583 3.13 41.92 -48.64
CA ARG A 583 2.30 42.69 -49.58
C ARG A 583 1.04 43.25 -48.92
N ARG A 584 0.92 44.57 -49.11
CA ARG A 584 -0.01 45.61 -48.64
C ARG A 584 -1.52 45.26 -48.63
N PRO A 585 -2.32 45.95 -47.80
CA PRO A 585 -3.77 45.98 -47.90
C PRO A 585 -4.26 47.08 -48.87
N GLN A 586 -5.16 46.71 -49.77
CA GLN A 586 -6.24 47.57 -50.32
C GLN A 586 -7.51 46.89 -49.78
N GLY A 587 -8.38 47.52 -48.99
CA GLY A 587 -9.20 48.69 -49.28
C GLY A 587 -10.67 48.24 -49.17
N VAL A 588 -11.36 48.65 -48.10
CA VAL A 588 -12.63 49.43 -48.05
C VAL A 588 -13.92 48.69 -48.45
N TYR A 589 -14.99 48.99 -47.67
CA TYR A 589 -16.43 48.68 -47.80
C TYR A 589 -16.85 47.33 -47.18
N GLU A 590 -17.74 47.22 -46.19
CA GLU A 590 -18.71 48.12 -45.52
C GLU A 590 -18.76 47.82 -44.01
#